data_AF-Q2N0X7-F1
#
_entry.id   AF-Q2N0X7-F1
#
_cell.length_a   1.000
_cell.length_b   1.000
_cell.length_c   1.000
_cell.angle_alpha   90.00
_cell.angle_beta   90.00
_cell.angle_gamma   90.00
#
_symmetry.space_group_name_H-M   'P 1'
#
loop_
_entity.id
_entity.type
_entity.pdbx_description
1 polymer ?
#
loop_
_entity_poly.entity_id
_entity_poly.type
_entity_poly.pdbx_seq_one_letter_code
_entity_poly.pdbx_strand_id
1 'polypeptide(L)'
;LYHLSNPEGDRNKVQISLGVKFYHELQPHGVNELMKREYGDMLVAPESGYDVTIVVDLAAMGADPTVTIMKAASLRRNCFAALFEKFFSMQQAGNIDEKAVLQFRDQETLYINVLKDRVTVIFSTLFSDADDVVIGKVFMQAFKDVRGKNPQAPQVLFSYLEPPRE
;
A
#
# COMPACT_ATOMS: atom_id res chain seq x y z
N LEU A 1 7.71 -6.70 7.72
CA LEU A 1 8.73 -7.75 7.91
C LEU A 1 8.33 -8.93 7.04
N TYR A 2 9.27 -9.56 6.33
CA TYR A 2 9.00 -10.78 5.58
C TYR A 2 9.68 -11.97 6.24
N HIS A 3 9.07 -13.15 6.13
CA HIS A 3 9.65 -14.43 6.47
C HIS A 3 9.34 -15.43 5.37
N LEU A 4 10.38 -16.16 4.95
CA LEU A 4 10.29 -17.17 3.92
C LEU A 4 10.75 -18.49 4.52
N SER A 5 9.93 -19.52 4.36
CA SER A 5 10.19 -20.84 4.91
C SER A 5 9.57 -21.93 4.04
N ASN A 6 9.95 -23.18 4.30
CA ASN A 6 9.26 -24.34 3.76
C ASN A 6 8.26 -24.84 4.82
N PRO A 7 6.94 -24.80 4.57
CA PRO A 7 5.96 -25.23 5.55
C PRO A 7 6.18 -26.72 5.84
N GLU A 8 6.30 -27.07 7.12
CA GLU A 8 6.54 -28.45 7.58
C GLU A 8 7.78 -29.14 6.96
N GLY A 9 8.72 -28.34 6.43
CA GLY A 9 9.93 -28.85 5.74
C GLY A 9 9.70 -29.33 4.30
N ASP A 10 8.52 -29.12 3.72
CA ASP A 10 8.21 -29.48 2.33
C ASP A 10 8.97 -28.56 1.35
N ARG A 11 9.98 -29.13 0.67
CA ARG A 11 10.83 -28.41 -0.28
C ARG A 11 10.11 -28.01 -1.57
N ASN A 12 8.95 -28.58 -1.86
CA ASN A 12 8.14 -28.20 -3.01
C ASN A 12 7.22 -27.02 -2.72
N LYS A 13 7.15 -26.55 -1.47
CA LYS A 13 6.32 -25.40 -1.08
C LYS A 13 7.16 -24.29 -0.49
N VAL A 14 6.88 -23.07 -0.88
CA VAL A 14 7.49 -21.86 -0.30
C VAL A 14 6.41 -21.07 0.38
N GLN A 15 6.48 -20.98 1.71
CA GLN A 15 5.66 -20.10 2.52
C GLN A 15 6.30 -18.71 2.57
N ILE A 16 5.48 -17.69 2.36
CA ILE A 16 5.87 -16.28 2.41
C ILE A 16 4.91 -15.57 3.36
N SER A 17 5.43 -15.19 4.52
CA SER A 17 4.68 -14.49 5.56
C SER A 17 5.09 -13.02 5.61
N LEU A 18 4.11 -12.14 5.75
CA LEU A 18 4.27 -10.69 5.80
C LEU A 18 3.64 -10.14 7.08
N GLY A 19 4.48 -9.46 7.87
CA GLY A 19 4.07 -8.64 9.00
C GLY A 19 4.00 -7.16 8.59
N VAL A 20 2.86 -6.53 8.80
CA VAL A 20 2.56 -5.12 8.50
C VAL A 20 2.07 -4.45 9.78
N LYS A 21 2.83 -3.48 10.31
CA LYS A 21 2.54 -2.85 11.61
C LYS A 21 1.09 -2.33 11.74
N PHE A 22 0.56 -1.74 10.68
CA PHE A 22 -0.79 -1.14 10.59
C PHE A 22 -1.78 -2.04 9.86
N TYR A 23 -1.57 -3.36 9.82
CA TYR A 23 -2.51 -4.27 9.14
C TYR A 23 -3.93 -4.15 9.70
N HIS A 24 -4.05 -4.05 11.02
CA HIS A 24 -5.32 -3.87 11.72
C HIS A 24 -6.05 -2.58 11.30
N GLU A 25 -5.34 -1.49 11.01
CA GLU A 25 -5.92 -0.26 10.48
C GLU A 25 -6.45 -0.44 9.05
N LEU A 26 -5.90 -1.38 8.27
CA LEU A 26 -6.36 -1.68 6.90
C LEU A 26 -7.59 -2.61 6.88
N GLN A 27 -7.88 -3.35 7.96
CA GLN A 27 -9.01 -4.28 8.02
C GLN A 27 -10.37 -3.62 7.78
N PRO A 28 -10.70 -2.46 8.40
CA PRO A 28 -11.93 -1.71 8.09
C PRO A 28 -12.02 -1.20 6.64
N HIS A 29 -10.91 -1.25 5.90
CA HIS A 29 -10.82 -0.84 4.49
C HIS A 29 -10.81 -2.01 3.51
N GLY A 30 -11.08 -3.24 3.97
CA GLY A 30 -11.32 -4.38 3.09
C GLY A 30 -10.07 -5.16 2.68
N VAL A 31 -8.99 -5.06 3.45
CA VAL A 31 -7.73 -5.75 3.10
C VAL A 31 -7.88 -7.28 3.07
N ASN A 32 -8.72 -7.86 3.94
CA ASN A 32 -8.93 -9.30 4.00
C ASN A 32 -9.64 -9.81 2.73
N GLU A 33 -10.64 -9.08 2.26
CA GLU A 33 -11.39 -9.35 1.03
C GLU A 33 -10.48 -9.22 -0.19
N LEU A 34 -9.65 -8.18 -0.23
CA LEU A 34 -8.68 -7.98 -1.29
C LEU A 34 -7.63 -9.11 -1.29
N MET A 35 -7.06 -9.47 -0.14
CA MET A 35 -6.10 -10.58 -0.05
C MET A 35 -6.70 -11.90 -0.55
N LYS A 36 -7.95 -12.20 -0.18
CA LYS A 36 -8.65 -13.40 -0.67
C LYS A 36 -8.88 -13.34 -2.19
N ARG A 37 -9.32 -12.19 -2.71
CA ARG A 37 -9.54 -11.97 -4.15
C ARG A 37 -8.25 -12.13 -4.95
N GLU A 38 -7.17 -11.51 -4.48
CA GLU A 38 -5.89 -11.55 -5.17
C GLU A 38 -5.28 -12.94 -5.05
N TYR A 39 -5.10 -13.51 -3.86
CA TYR A 39 -4.26 -14.69 -3.66
C TYR A 39 -5.00 -16.03 -3.73
N GLY A 40 -6.33 -16.05 -3.57
CA GLY A 40 -7.15 -17.26 -3.69
C GLY A 40 -6.59 -18.42 -2.88
N ASP A 41 -6.38 -19.56 -3.53
CA ASP A 41 -5.88 -20.80 -2.91
C ASP A 41 -4.46 -20.69 -2.35
N MET A 42 -3.68 -19.69 -2.77
CA MET A 42 -2.35 -19.45 -2.20
C MET A 42 -2.44 -18.85 -0.79
N LEU A 43 -3.54 -18.19 -0.44
CA LEU A 43 -3.71 -17.55 0.85
C LEU A 43 -4.06 -18.61 1.91
N VAL A 44 -3.26 -18.67 2.97
CA VAL A 44 -3.47 -19.61 4.08
C VAL A 44 -3.65 -18.86 5.40
N ALA A 45 -3.90 -19.60 6.47
CA ALA A 45 -3.90 -19.01 7.81
C ALA A 45 -2.55 -18.32 8.09
N PRO A 46 -2.54 -17.09 8.63
CA PRO A 46 -1.31 -16.38 8.91
C PRO A 46 -0.40 -17.16 9.86
N GLU A 47 0.90 -17.18 9.55
CA GLU A 47 1.95 -17.67 10.45
C GLU A 47 1.93 -16.84 11.75
N SER A 48 2.15 -17.50 12.89
CA SER A 48 2.20 -16.82 14.18
C SER A 48 3.18 -15.65 14.18
N GLY A 49 2.71 -14.45 14.48
CA GLY A 49 3.50 -13.21 14.46
C GLY A 49 3.50 -12.46 13.13
N TYR A 50 2.73 -12.93 12.14
CA TYR A 50 2.55 -12.29 10.83
C TYR A 50 1.06 -12.06 10.56
N ASP A 51 0.76 -11.15 9.62
CA ASP A 51 -0.60 -10.74 9.31
C ASP A 51 -1.17 -11.44 8.08
N VAL A 52 -0.30 -11.72 7.10
CA VAL A 52 -0.67 -12.39 5.84
C VAL A 52 0.35 -13.46 5.53
N THR A 53 -0.11 -14.65 5.20
CA THR A 53 0.75 -15.74 4.74
C THR A 53 0.20 -16.33 3.46
N ILE A 54 1.08 -16.47 2.47
CA ILE A 54 0.80 -17.19 1.23
C ILE A 54 1.72 -18.40 1.10
N VAL A 55 1.23 -19.45 0.46
CA VAL A 55 2.03 -20.64 0.10
C VAL A 55 2.04 -20.77 -1.42
N VAL A 56 3.25 -20.84 -1.97
CA VAL A 56 3.50 -21.09 -3.38
C VAL A 56 3.91 -22.55 -3.53
N ASP A 57 3.12 -23.34 -4.28
CA ASP A 57 3.49 -24.70 -4.67
C ASP A 57 4.32 -24.65 -5.95
N LEU A 58 5.58 -25.07 -5.86
CA LEU A 58 6.53 -25.07 -6.97
C LEU A 58 6.14 -26.06 -8.07
N ALA A 59 5.37 -27.11 -7.75
CA ALA A 59 4.87 -28.07 -8.73
C ALA A 59 3.66 -27.53 -9.52
N ALA A 60 2.97 -26.51 -9.00
CA ALA A 60 1.76 -25.94 -9.58
C ALA A 60 1.97 -24.55 -10.23
N MET A 61 3.21 -24.17 -10.52
CA MET A 61 3.56 -22.84 -11.07
C MET A 61 3.07 -22.60 -12.51
N GLY A 62 2.62 -23.63 -13.21
CA GLY A 62 2.18 -23.55 -14.60
C GLY A 62 3.32 -23.32 -15.60
N ALA A 63 2.96 -22.97 -16.84
CA ALA A 63 3.92 -22.77 -17.93
C ALA A 63 4.68 -21.43 -17.85
N ASP A 64 4.07 -20.39 -17.29
CA ASP A 64 4.72 -19.11 -17.02
C ASP A 64 4.76 -18.81 -15.51
N PRO A 65 5.85 -19.16 -14.82
CA PRO A 65 6.00 -18.92 -13.39
C PRO A 65 6.09 -17.42 -13.04
N THR A 66 6.35 -16.55 -14.01
CA THR A 66 6.54 -15.11 -13.81
C THR A 66 5.31 -14.47 -13.19
N VAL A 67 4.12 -14.90 -13.60
CA VAL A 67 2.85 -14.38 -13.09
C VAL A 67 2.75 -14.61 -11.58
N THR A 68 3.01 -15.85 -11.13
CA THR A 68 2.96 -16.22 -9.71
C THR A 68 4.05 -15.52 -8.91
N ILE A 69 5.27 -15.41 -9.46
CA ILE A 69 6.40 -14.71 -8.84
C ILE A 69 6.07 -13.23 -8.63
N MET A 70 5.57 -12.54 -9.65
CA MET A 70 5.22 -11.11 -9.58
C MET A 70 4.07 -10.87 -8.60
N LYS A 71 3.12 -11.80 -8.54
CA LYS A 71 2.00 -11.75 -7.60
C LYS A 71 2.47 -11.91 -6.16
N ALA A 72 3.35 -12.87 -5.88
CA ALA A 72 3.96 -13.06 -4.57
C ALA A 72 4.81 -11.85 -4.16
N ALA A 73 5.60 -11.29 -5.09
CA ALA A 73 6.41 -10.09 -4.85
C ALA A 73 5.56 -8.84 -4.53
N SER A 74 4.31 -8.81 -4.99
CA SER A 74 3.39 -7.70 -4.79
C SER A 74 2.62 -7.73 -3.46
N LEU A 75 2.90 -8.68 -2.55
CA LEU A 75 2.12 -8.92 -1.32
C LEU A 75 1.88 -7.66 -0.48
N ARG A 76 2.94 -6.92 -0.15
CA ARG A 76 2.82 -5.66 0.61
C ARG A 76 2.08 -4.58 -0.17
N ARG A 77 2.32 -4.48 -1.49
CA ARG A 77 1.63 -3.51 -2.36
C ARG A 77 0.13 -3.79 -2.38
N ASN A 78 -0.26 -5.05 -2.49
CA ASN A 78 -1.66 -5.46 -2.49
C ASN A 78 -2.31 -5.21 -1.11
N CYS A 79 -1.59 -5.39 0.00
CA CYS A 79 -2.11 -5.02 1.33
C CYS A 79 -2.51 -3.53 1.39
N PHE A 80 -1.63 -2.64 0.91
CA PHE A 80 -1.95 -1.21 0.86
C PHE A 80 -3.03 -0.85 -0.15
N ALA A 81 -3.11 -1.58 -1.26
CA ALA A 81 -4.05 -1.29 -2.34
C ALA A 81 -5.50 -1.25 -1.86
N ALA A 82 -5.85 -2.03 -0.82
CA ALA A 82 -7.20 -2.09 -0.27
C ALA A 82 -7.73 -0.72 0.15
N LEU A 83 -6.90 0.09 0.80
CA LEU A 83 -7.27 1.45 1.19
C LEU A 83 -7.58 2.31 -0.04
N PHE A 84 -6.71 2.28 -1.06
CA PHE A 84 -6.90 3.09 -2.27
C PHE A 84 -8.09 2.63 -3.11
N GLU A 85 -8.26 1.32 -3.32
CA GLU A 85 -9.39 0.77 -4.07
C GLU A 85 -10.73 1.14 -3.45
N LYS A 86 -10.84 1.08 -2.12
CA LYS A 86 -12.05 1.51 -1.39
C LYS A 86 -12.38 2.97 -1.69
N PHE A 87 -11.41 3.87 -1.53
CA PHE A 87 -11.62 5.31 -1.70
C PHE A 87 -11.87 5.70 -3.17
N PHE A 88 -11.21 5.03 -4.12
CA PHE A 88 -11.49 5.24 -5.55
C PHE A 88 -12.89 4.75 -5.93
N SER A 89 -13.32 3.61 -5.40
CA SER A 89 -14.68 3.09 -5.63
C SER A 89 -15.75 4.00 -5.01
N MET A 90 -15.49 4.55 -3.82
CA MET A 90 -16.38 5.53 -3.18
C MET A 90 -16.52 6.81 -4.02
N GLN A 91 -15.41 7.33 -4.56
CA GLN A 91 -15.45 8.49 -5.43
C GLN A 91 -16.26 8.22 -6.70
N GLN A 92 -16.06 7.06 -7.32
CA GLN A 92 -16.80 6.66 -8.52
C GLN A 92 -18.30 6.48 -8.25
N ALA A 93 -18.67 6.00 -7.06
CA ALA A 93 -20.06 5.84 -6.63
C ALA A 93 -20.73 7.16 -6.20
N GLY A 94 -19.98 8.26 -6.07
CA GLY A 94 -20.48 9.54 -5.57
C GLY A 94 -20.67 9.59 -4.04
N ASN A 95 -20.08 8.65 -3.32
CA ASN A 95 -20.06 8.65 -1.84
C ASN A 95 -18.94 9.57 -1.37
N ILE A 96 -19.27 10.85 -1.22
CA ILE A 96 -18.35 11.92 -0.83
C ILE A 96 -18.19 12.03 0.69
N ASP A 97 -17.11 12.69 1.12
CA ASP A 97 -16.81 13.06 2.53
C ASP A 97 -16.34 11.93 3.46
N GLU A 98 -15.89 10.80 2.91
CA GLU A 98 -15.18 9.77 3.68
C GLU A 98 -13.70 10.15 3.84
N LYS A 99 -13.17 10.00 5.06
CA LYS A 99 -11.74 10.19 5.38
C LYS A 99 -11.19 8.95 6.07
N ALA A 100 -9.94 8.61 5.77
CA ALA A 100 -9.17 7.63 6.54
C ALA A 100 -7.80 8.16 6.90
N VAL A 101 -7.32 7.72 8.05
CA VAL A 101 -6.01 8.02 8.61
C VAL A 101 -5.30 6.68 8.79
N LEU A 102 -4.09 6.58 8.27
CA LEU A 102 -3.29 5.36 8.34
C LEU A 102 -1.88 5.70 8.85
N GLN A 103 -1.49 5.17 10.00
CA GLN A 103 -0.14 5.32 10.51
C GLN A 103 0.80 4.28 9.86
N PHE A 104 1.22 4.57 8.63
CA PHE A 104 1.97 3.59 7.84
C PHE A 104 3.43 3.38 8.30
N ARG A 105 3.98 4.30 9.10
CA ARG A 105 5.28 4.20 9.78
C ARG A 105 5.24 4.91 11.12
N ASP A 106 6.24 4.66 11.95
CA ASP A 106 6.37 5.32 13.25
C ASP A 106 6.50 6.84 13.02
N GLN A 107 5.58 7.62 13.60
CA GLN A 107 5.50 9.09 13.45
C GLN A 107 5.20 9.63 12.03
N GLU A 108 4.86 8.77 11.06
CA GLU A 108 4.41 9.20 9.74
C GLU A 108 2.98 8.72 9.48
N THR A 109 2.18 9.53 8.80
CA THR A 109 0.76 9.28 8.65
C THR A 109 0.31 9.58 7.23
N LEU A 110 -0.56 8.72 6.70
CA LEU A 110 -1.23 8.90 5.43
C LEU A 110 -2.68 9.28 5.71
N TYR A 111 -3.15 10.35 5.09
CA TYR A 111 -4.55 10.73 5.09
C TYR A 111 -5.09 10.55 3.68
N ILE A 112 -6.29 9.99 3.56
CA ILE A 112 -6.98 9.87 2.27
C ILE A 112 -8.41 10.37 2.43
N ASN A 113 -8.86 11.20 1.49
CA ASN A 113 -10.17 11.83 1.49
C ASN A 113 -10.81 11.71 0.11
N VAL A 114 -12.10 11.38 0.07
CA VAL A 114 -12.91 11.42 -1.14
C VAL A 114 -13.66 12.75 -1.23
N LEU A 115 -13.36 13.51 -2.27
CA LEU A 115 -14.14 14.69 -2.67
C LEU A 115 -14.96 14.36 -3.93
N LYS A 116 -15.89 15.25 -4.26
CA LYS A 116 -16.80 15.07 -5.41
C LYS A 116 -16.06 14.85 -6.73
N ASP A 117 -14.98 15.60 -6.98
CA ASP A 117 -14.25 15.63 -8.25
C ASP A 117 -12.88 14.95 -8.19
N ARG A 118 -12.44 14.51 -7.01
CA ARG A 118 -11.09 13.98 -6.80
C ARG A 118 -10.97 13.12 -5.55
N VAL A 119 -9.90 12.34 -5.49
CA VAL A 119 -9.41 11.72 -4.25
C VAL A 119 -8.11 12.40 -3.86
N THR A 120 -8.04 12.90 -2.64
CA THR A 120 -6.85 13.55 -2.10
C THR A 120 -6.12 12.58 -1.20
N VAL A 121 -4.80 12.43 -1.42
CA VAL A 121 -3.92 11.62 -0.57
C VAL A 121 -2.83 12.53 -0.02
N ILE A 122 -2.70 12.61 1.30
CA ILE A 122 -1.74 13.44 2.00
C ILE A 122 -0.76 12.51 2.72
N PHE A 123 0.52 12.64 2.41
CA PHE A 123 1.60 11.97 3.13
C PHE A 123 2.24 12.95 4.10
N SER A 124 2.04 12.71 5.40
CA SER A 124 2.76 13.39 6.47
C SER A 124 4.01 12.60 6.82
N THR A 125 5.13 12.96 6.18
CA THR A 125 6.44 12.32 6.35
C THR A 125 7.35 13.17 7.21
N LEU A 126 8.33 12.54 7.86
CA LEU A 126 9.38 13.19 8.63
C LEU A 126 10.74 13.00 7.95
N PHE A 127 11.55 14.05 7.98
CA PHE A 127 12.96 14.00 7.60
C PHE A 127 13.80 14.25 8.85
N SER A 128 14.58 13.25 9.26
CA SER A 128 15.39 13.33 10.48
C SER A 128 16.63 14.20 10.29
N ASP A 129 17.17 14.25 9.07
CA ASP A 129 18.34 15.04 8.71
C ASP A 129 17.92 16.41 8.14
N ALA A 130 18.57 17.47 8.61
CA ALA A 130 18.32 18.83 8.11
C ALA A 130 18.73 18.99 6.65
N ASP A 131 19.77 18.28 6.18
CA ASP A 131 20.21 18.32 4.78
C ASP A 131 19.18 17.63 3.88
N ASP A 132 18.57 16.54 4.34
CA ASP A 132 17.49 15.86 3.63
C ASP A 132 16.25 16.74 3.46
N VAL A 133 15.96 17.62 4.44
CA VAL A 133 14.88 18.61 4.29
C VAL A 133 15.16 19.56 3.13
N VAL A 134 16.41 20.01 2.97
CA VAL A 134 16.80 20.92 1.87
C VAL A 134 16.69 20.21 0.53
N ILE A 135 17.22 18.98 0.42
CA ILE A 135 17.14 18.17 -0.79
C ILE A 135 15.67 17.86 -1.13
N GLY A 136 14.89 17.42 -0.14
CA GLY A 136 13.47 17.10 -0.28
C GLY A 136 12.66 18.28 -0.83
N LYS A 137 12.93 19.51 -0.38
CA LYS A 137 12.28 20.72 -0.92
C LYS A 137 12.52 20.90 -2.42
N VAL A 138 13.73 20.62 -2.91
CA VAL A 138 14.06 20.71 -4.35
C VAL A 138 13.25 19.68 -5.15
N PHE A 139 13.17 18.43 -4.68
CA PHE A 139 12.35 17.40 -5.32
C PHE A 139 10.85 17.74 -5.30
N MET A 140 10.34 18.21 -4.15
CA MET A 140 8.93 18.59 -4.02
C MET A 140 8.56 19.76 -4.93
N GLN A 141 9.46 20.72 -5.11
CA GLN A 141 9.25 21.80 -6.08
C GLN A 141 9.15 21.26 -7.51
N ALA A 142 10.03 20.33 -7.91
CA ALA A 142 9.94 19.68 -9.22
C ALA A 142 8.63 18.89 -9.41
N PHE A 143 8.10 18.26 -8.37
CA PHE A 143 6.79 17.59 -8.43
C PHE A 143 5.63 18.56 -8.56
N LYS A 144 5.66 19.71 -7.89
CA LYS A 144 4.62 20.76 -8.06
C LYS A 144 4.57 21.27 -9.50
N ASP A 145 5.73 21.39 -10.14
CA ASP A 145 5.86 21.92 -11.49
C ASP A 145 5.57 20.87 -12.59
N VAL A 146 5.31 19.61 -12.23
CA VAL A 146 5.12 18.51 -13.19
C VAL A 146 3.99 18.78 -14.18
N ARG A 147 2.92 19.46 -13.75
CA ARG A 147 1.77 19.77 -14.60
C ARG A 147 2.07 20.79 -15.71
N GLY A 148 3.16 21.56 -15.57
CA GLY A 148 3.67 22.40 -16.65
C GLY A 148 4.20 21.59 -17.84
N LYS A 149 4.66 20.35 -17.59
CA LYS A 149 5.17 19.43 -18.63
C LYS A 149 4.15 18.35 -19.00
N ASN A 150 3.35 17.89 -18.05
CA ASN A 150 2.32 16.88 -18.24
C ASN A 150 0.99 17.32 -17.61
N PRO A 151 0.11 18.00 -18.38
CA PRO A 151 -1.15 18.52 -17.86
C PRO A 151 -2.11 17.47 -17.28
N GLN A 152 -1.98 16.20 -17.71
CA GLN A 152 -2.80 15.06 -17.26
C GLN A 152 -2.30 14.45 -15.93
N ALA A 153 -1.11 14.83 -15.45
CA ALA A 153 -0.61 14.35 -14.18
C ALA A 153 -1.46 14.86 -13.00
N PRO A 154 -1.56 14.09 -11.91
CA PRO A 154 -2.19 14.55 -10.67
C PRO A 154 -1.55 15.85 -10.15
N GLN A 155 -2.36 16.68 -9.48
CA GLN A 155 -1.86 17.87 -8.81
C GLN A 155 -1.08 17.46 -7.56
N VAL A 156 0.11 18.04 -7.38
CA VAL A 156 0.92 17.86 -6.18
C VAL A 156 0.99 19.19 -5.42
N LEU A 157 0.72 19.15 -4.12
CA LEU A 157 0.93 20.26 -3.20
C LEU A 157 1.97 19.83 -2.17
N PHE A 158 2.74 20.79 -1.67
CA PHE A 158 3.74 20.57 -0.63
C PHE A 158 3.68 21.73 0.36
N SER A 159 3.66 21.39 1.64
CA SER A 159 3.76 22.32 2.75
C SER A 159 4.87 21.88 3.68
N TYR A 160 5.53 22.86 4.30
CA TYR A 160 6.58 22.64 5.28
C TYR A 160 6.07 23.14 6.64
N LEU A 161 6.14 22.29 7.66
CA LEU A 161 5.71 22.52 9.05
C LEU A 161 4.19 22.66 9.28
N GLU A 162 3.45 23.25 8.35
CA GLU A 162 2.00 23.48 8.50
C GLU A 162 1.19 22.43 7.72
N PRO A 163 0.30 21.67 8.39
CA PRO A 163 -0.65 20.80 7.69
C PRO A 163 -1.60 21.62 6.78
N PRO A 164 -2.12 21.02 5.70
CA PRO A 164 -3.19 21.65 4.91
C PRO A 164 -4.46 21.84 5.75
N ARG A 165 -5.33 22.78 5.35
CA ARG A 165 -6.57 23.14 6.08
C ARG A 165 -7.73 22.14 5.91
N GLU A 166 -7.50 21.04 5.21
CA GLU A 166 -8.51 20.06 4.74
C GLU A 166 -8.85 18.99 5.78
#